data_AF-A0A4Y8SDX0-F1
#
_entry.id   AF-A0A4Y8SDX0-F1
#
_cell.length_a   1.000
_cell.length_b   1.000
_cell.length_c   1.000
_cell.angle_alpha   90.00
_cell.angle_beta   90.00
_cell.angle_gamma   90.00
#
_symmetry.space_group_name_H-M   'P 1'
#
loop_
_entity.id
_entity.type
_entity.pdbx_description
1 polymer ?
#
loop_
_entity_poly.entity_id
_entity_poly.type
_entity_poly.pdbx_seq_one_letter_code
_entity_poly.pdbx_strand_id
1 'polypeptide(L)'
;MVFNLKDGFKKKGYTIFLLESNFNIGNKPDRVGVLKTTDKYSVLQQIGTDGINYNITNDSLITIIKRFDKQYSLELIGASGDWCEFLIHKEPKNWLTFAKEIYKVCPDVVDQGTETVEALAGEMKKTKRLYFWWD
;
A
#
# COMPACT_ATOMS: atom_id res chain seq x y z
N MET A 1 -8.73 5.36 -12.41
CA MET A 1 -8.92 6.79 -12.06
C MET A 1 -7.71 7.38 -11.34
N VAL A 2 -7.33 6.88 -10.15
CA VAL A 2 -6.21 7.41 -9.32
C VAL A 2 -4.92 7.61 -10.13
N PHE A 3 -4.48 6.59 -10.89
CA PHE A 3 -3.27 6.64 -11.71
C PHE A 3 -3.21 7.84 -12.69
N ASN A 4 -4.35 8.24 -13.24
CA ASN A 4 -4.40 9.33 -14.23
C ASN A 4 -4.46 10.71 -13.56
N LEU A 5 -4.87 10.79 -12.30
CA LEU A 5 -5.13 12.06 -11.61
C LEU A 5 -4.05 12.42 -10.57
N LYS A 6 -3.33 11.42 -10.03
CA LYS A 6 -2.40 11.59 -8.90
C LYS A 6 -1.39 12.72 -9.11
N ASP A 7 -0.79 12.83 -10.29
CA ASP A 7 0.25 13.84 -10.54
C ASP A 7 -0.34 15.25 -10.61
N GLY A 8 -1.56 15.40 -11.15
CA GLY A 8 -2.28 16.67 -11.21
C GLY A 8 -2.70 17.15 -9.82
N PHE A 9 -3.16 16.25 -8.95
CA PHE A 9 -3.50 16.55 -7.56
C PHE A 9 -2.24 16.89 -6.76
N LYS A 10 -1.16 16.11 -6.93
CA LYS A 10 0.12 16.33 -6.25
C LYS A 10 0.70 17.71 -6.55
N LYS A 11 0.65 18.15 -7.82
CA LYS A 11 1.04 19.53 -8.22
C LYS A 11 0.24 20.63 -7.52
N LYS A 12 -0.99 20.33 -7.09
CA LYS A 12 -1.88 21.24 -6.36
C LYS A 12 -1.77 21.12 -4.83
N GLY A 13 -0.87 20.28 -4.32
CA GLY A 13 -0.72 20.05 -2.88
C GLY A 13 -1.67 19.01 -2.29
N TYR A 14 -2.24 18.14 -3.13
CA TYR A 14 -3.19 17.10 -2.70
C TYR A 14 -2.68 15.70 -3.02
N THR A 15 -3.11 14.73 -2.22
CA THR A 15 -2.97 13.30 -2.53
C THR A 15 -4.36 12.75 -2.82
N ILE A 16 -4.53 12.13 -3.98
CA ILE A 16 -5.69 11.30 -4.32
C ILE A 16 -5.28 9.84 -4.27
N PHE A 17 -6.09 9.01 -3.64
CA PHE A 17 -5.79 7.59 -3.42
C PHE A 17 -7.09 6.77 -3.41
N LEU A 18 -6.97 5.47 -3.67
CA LEU A 18 -8.07 4.53 -3.55
C LEU A 18 -8.34 4.27 -2.07
N LEU A 19 -9.58 4.51 -1.62
CA LEU A 19 -10.00 4.33 -0.23
C LEU A 19 -10.71 2.98 -0.06
N GLU A 20 -11.60 2.62 -0.99
CA GLU A 20 -12.31 1.34 -0.96
C GLU A 20 -12.44 0.78 -2.39
N SER A 21 -12.11 -0.49 -2.57
CA SER A 21 -12.49 -1.28 -3.75
C SER A 21 -13.77 -2.04 -3.44
N ASN A 22 -14.85 -1.68 -4.11
CA ASN A 22 -16.15 -2.35 -3.95
C ASN A 22 -16.39 -3.42 -5.03
N PHE A 23 -15.52 -3.51 -6.04
CA PHE A 23 -15.61 -4.48 -7.15
C PHE A 23 -16.98 -4.48 -7.85
N ASN A 24 -17.69 -3.36 -7.78
CA ASN A 24 -19.08 -3.21 -8.23
C ASN A 24 -20.07 -4.21 -7.58
N ILE A 25 -19.73 -4.80 -6.42
CA ILE A 25 -20.62 -5.67 -5.67
C ILE A 25 -21.84 -4.85 -5.23
N GLY A 26 -23.04 -5.31 -5.62
CA GLY A 26 -24.28 -4.59 -5.34
C GLY A 26 -24.36 -3.20 -6.00
N ASN A 27 -23.69 -3.00 -7.15
CA ASN A 27 -23.61 -1.71 -7.85
C ASN A 27 -22.96 -0.59 -7.03
N LYS A 28 -22.12 -0.93 -6.05
CA LYS A 28 -21.38 0.06 -5.26
C LYS A 28 -20.13 0.50 -6.01
N PRO A 29 -19.92 1.81 -6.27
CA PRO A 29 -18.70 2.28 -6.90
C PRO A 29 -17.52 2.19 -5.93
N ASP A 30 -16.32 2.07 -6.48
CA ASP A 30 -15.09 2.28 -5.70
C ASP A 30 -15.04 3.71 -5.15
N ARG A 31 -14.43 3.90 -3.99
CA ARG A 31 -14.30 5.21 -3.34
C ARG A 31 -12.87 5.68 -3.37
N VAL A 32 -12.68 6.98 -3.60
CA VAL A 32 -11.37 7.64 -3.53
C VAL A 32 -11.33 8.65 -2.40
N GLY A 33 -10.19 8.73 -1.71
CA GLY A 33 -9.87 9.77 -0.76
C GLY A 33 -9.08 10.90 -1.43
N VAL A 34 -9.31 12.13 -0.98
CA VAL A 34 -8.51 13.31 -1.36
C VAL A 34 -8.14 14.07 -0.10
N LEU A 35 -6.85 14.19 0.19
CA LEU A 35 -6.34 14.95 1.33
C LEU A 35 -5.43 16.09 0.87
N LYS A 36 -5.51 17.23 1.56
CA LYS A 36 -4.69 18.43 1.30
C LYS A 36 -3.28 18.28 1.92
N THR A 37 -2.57 17.26 1.45
CA THR A 37 -1.16 17.00 1.76
C THR A 37 -0.54 16.22 0.61
N THR A 38 0.77 16.33 0.44
CA THR A 38 1.56 15.47 -0.46
C THR A 38 2.44 14.48 0.31
N ASP A 39 2.37 14.53 1.65
CA ASP A 39 3.06 13.59 2.52
C ASP A 39 2.23 12.32 2.71
N LYS A 40 2.72 11.21 2.17
CA LYS A 40 2.06 9.90 2.25
C LYS A 40 1.93 9.39 3.68
N TYR A 41 2.86 9.76 4.58
CA TYR A 41 2.80 9.33 5.98
C TYR A 41 1.65 10.04 6.70
N SER A 42 1.48 11.34 6.46
CA SER A 42 0.32 12.09 6.93
C SER A 42 -1.00 11.52 6.41
N VAL A 43 -1.05 10.94 5.20
CA VAL A 43 -2.25 10.26 4.70
C VAL A 43 -2.53 8.99 5.50
N LEU A 44 -1.55 8.10 5.65
CA LEU A 44 -1.70 6.86 6.43
C LEU A 44 -2.08 7.15 7.89
N GLN A 45 -1.51 8.20 8.48
CA GLN A 45 -1.83 8.65 9.83
C GLN A 45 -3.30 9.10 9.96
N GLN A 46 -3.77 9.92 9.02
CA GLN A 46 -5.15 10.44 9.04
C GLN A 46 -6.20 9.38 8.75
N ILE A 47 -5.89 8.41 7.88
CA ILE A 47 -6.78 7.27 7.61
C ILE A 47 -6.81 6.29 8.77
N GLY A 48 -5.76 6.29 9.60
CA GLY A 48 -5.63 5.33 10.70
C GLY A 48 -5.35 3.92 10.21
N THR A 49 -4.64 3.78 9.07
CA THR A 49 -4.26 2.46 8.54
C THR A 49 -3.39 1.73 9.55
N ASP A 50 -3.73 0.50 9.88
CA ASP A 50 -2.94 -0.35 10.76
C ASP A 50 -3.07 -1.83 10.41
N GLY A 51 -2.34 -2.67 11.14
CA GLY A 51 -2.43 -4.12 11.07
C GLY A 51 -2.55 -4.67 12.49
N ILE A 52 -3.55 -4.19 13.23
CA ILE A 52 -3.63 -4.38 14.68
C ILE A 52 -3.71 -5.86 15.09
N ASN A 53 -4.24 -6.74 14.22
CA ASN A 53 -4.28 -8.18 14.41
C ASN A 53 -2.88 -8.81 14.52
N TYR A 54 -1.86 -8.13 13.99
CA TYR A 54 -0.45 -8.49 14.08
C TYR A 54 0.33 -7.56 15.02
N ASN A 55 -0.37 -6.84 15.90
CA ASN A 55 0.19 -5.87 16.84
C ASN A 55 0.98 -4.73 16.14
N ILE A 56 0.59 -4.40 14.90
CA ILE A 56 1.12 -3.26 14.14
C ILE A 56 0.15 -2.10 14.31
N THR A 57 0.48 -1.16 15.19
CA THR A 57 -0.28 0.09 15.32
C THR A 57 -0.04 1.01 14.12
N ASN A 58 -0.86 2.05 13.96
CA ASN A 58 -0.67 3.07 12.92
C ASN A 58 0.75 3.68 12.94
N ASP A 59 1.30 4.00 14.11
CA ASP A 59 2.66 4.53 14.25
C ASP A 59 3.74 3.51 13.87
N SER A 60 3.54 2.24 14.23
CA SER A 60 4.42 1.16 13.82
C SER A 60 4.39 0.95 12.30
N LEU A 61 3.20 0.97 11.69
CA LEU A 61 3.04 0.89 10.25
C LEU A 61 3.80 2.04 9.55
N ILE A 62 3.60 3.29 9.98
CA ILE A 62 4.29 4.45 9.40
C ILE A 62 5.81 4.26 9.47
N THR A 63 6.33 3.73 10.57
CA THR A 63 7.76 3.43 10.74
C THR A 63 8.24 2.36 9.76
N ILE A 64 7.46 1.29 9.56
CA ILE A 64 7.73 0.23 8.59
C ILE A 64 7.73 0.79 7.16
N ILE A 65 6.73 1.58 6.79
CA ILE A 65 6.63 2.18 5.46
C ILE A 65 7.80 3.14 5.21
N LYS A 66 8.22 3.96 6.20
CA LYS A 66 9.42 4.82 6.07
C LYS A 66 10.68 4.00 5.74
N ARG A 67 10.86 2.83 6.37
CA ARG A 67 11.98 1.93 6.10
C ARG A 67 11.97 1.43 4.65
N PHE A 68 10.82 1.01 4.15
CA PHE A 68 10.69 0.54 2.77
C PHE A 68 10.78 1.67 1.75
N ASP A 69 10.18 2.83 2.03
CA ASP A 69 10.23 4.03 1.17
C ASP A 69 11.66 4.49 0.92
N LYS A 70 12.52 4.47 1.95
CA LYS A 70 13.94 4.81 1.82
C LYS A 70 14.67 3.91 0.80
N GLN A 71 14.25 2.66 0.68
CA GLN A 71 14.90 1.68 -0.20
C GLN A 71 14.30 1.68 -1.61
N TYR A 72 12.99 1.83 -1.70
CA TYR A 72 12.21 1.50 -2.90
C TYR A 72 11.47 2.69 -3.51
N SER A 73 11.59 3.88 -2.92
CA SER A 73 10.96 5.11 -3.39
C SER A 73 9.46 4.89 -3.63
N LEU A 74 8.72 4.59 -2.57
CA LEU A 74 7.33 4.20 -2.66
C LEU A 74 6.44 5.38 -3.05
N GLU A 75 5.34 5.14 -3.75
CA GLU A 75 4.31 6.15 -4.01
C GLU A 75 2.94 5.59 -3.63
N LEU A 76 2.27 6.25 -2.68
CA LEU A 76 0.95 5.80 -2.22
C LEU A 76 -0.09 5.89 -3.34
N ILE A 77 -0.82 4.81 -3.55
CA ILE A 77 -1.94 4.75 -4.52
C ILE A 77 -3.26 4.30 -3.88
N GLY A 78 -3.22 3.64 -2.72
CA GLY A 78 -4.42 3.28 -1.98
C GLY A 78 -4.15 3.06 -0.48
N ALA A 79 -5.15 3.33 0.35
CA ALA A 79 -5.12 3.06 1.79
C ALA A 79 -6.53 3.10 2.38
N SER A 80 -6.82 2.17 3.28
CA SER A 80 -7.98 2.15 4.18
C SER A 80 -7.53 1.82 5.61
N GLY A 81 -8.45 1.42 6.49
CA GLY A 81 -8.13 1.05 7.87
C GLY A 81 -7.17 -0.15 7.99
N ASP A 82 -7.28 -1.12 7.10
CA ASP A 82 -6.67 -2.45 7.19
C ASP A 82 -5.79 -2.81 5.97
N TRP A 83 -5.66 -1.92 4.99
CA TRP A 83 -4.83 -2.15 3.82
C TRP A 83 -4.18 -0.88 3.30
N CYS A 84 -3.05 -1.04 2.62
CA CYS A 84 -2.41 0.03 1.86
C CYS A 84 -1.63 -0.50 0.66
N GLU A 85 -1.50 0.34 -0.37
CA GLU A 85 -0.87 -0.03 -1.63
C GLU A 85 0.04 1.10 -2.14
N PHE A 86 1.21 0.72 -2.63
CA PHE A 86 2.23 1.63 -3.16
C PHE A 86 2.77 1.17 -4.50
N LEU A 87 3.14 2.12 -5.35
CA LEU A 87 4.06 1.87 -6.47
C LEU A 87 5.50 1.85 -5.98
N ILE A 88 6.30 0.96 -6.56
CA ILE A 88 7.74 0.83 -6.32
C ILE A 88 8.48 1.50 -7.47
N HIS A 89 9.15 2.62 -7.21
CA HIS A 89 9.94 3.33 -8.24
C HIS A 89 11.39 2.85 -8.32
N LYS A 90 11.92 2.28 -7.24
CA LYS A 90 13.28 1.71 -7.20
C LYS A 90 13.19 0.24 -6.85
N GLU A 91 13.55 -0.62 -7.80
CA GLU A 91 13.41 -2.06 -7.63
C GLU A 91 14.42 -2.66 -6.64
N PRO A 92 14.02 -3.66 -5.84
CA PRO A 92 14.95 -4.48 -5.07
C PRO A 92 15.87 -5.27 -6.00
N LYS A 93 17.11 -5.48 -5.57
CA LYS A 93 18.05 -6.39 -6.26
C LYS A 93 17.56 -7.84 -6.22
N ASN A 94 16.87 -8.22 -5.15
CA ASN A 94 16.31 -9.56 -4.97
C ASN A 94 14.85 -9.47 -4.48
N TRP A 95 13.92 -9.80 -5.38
CA TRP A 95 12.49 -9.77 -5.12
C TRP A 95 12.05 -10.83 -4.11
N LEU A 96 12.68 -12.00 -4.06
CA LEU A 96 12.35 -13.04 -3.09
C LEU A 96 12.77 -12.64 -1.68
N THR A 97 13.93 -12.01 -1.51
CA THR A 97 14.34 -11.43 -0.22
C THR A 97 13.34 -10.38 0.24
N PHE A 98 12.92 -9.49 -0.67
CA PHE A 98 11.93 -8.47 -0.34
C PHE A 98 10.58 -9.09 0.04
N ALA A 99 10.08 -10.08 -0.71
CA ALA A 99 8.84 -10.79 -0.39
C ALA A 99 8.88 -11.47 0.99
N LYS A 100 10.02 -12.06 1.38
CA LYS A 100 10.21 -12.61 2.74
C LYS A 100 10.13 -11.53 3.83
N GLU A 101 10.57 -10.31 3.55
CA GLU A 101 10.40 -9.19 4.50
C GLU A 101 8.95 -8.73 4.58
N ILE A 102 8.23 -8.72 3.45
CA ILE A 102 6.81 -8.39 3.41
C ILE A 102 5.99 -9.42 4.18
N TYR A 103 6.24 -10.71 3.96
CA TYR A 103 5.55 -11.78 4.68
C TYR A 103 5.71 -11.70 6.20
N LYS A 104 6.87 -11.26 6.70
CA LYS A 104 7.08 -11.03 8.15
C LYS A 104 6.25 -9.87 8.71
N VAL A 105 5.92 -8.89 7.88
CA VAL A 105 5.14 -7.70 8.27
C VAL A 105 3.65 -7.95 8.09
N CYS A 106 3.27 -8.72 7.08
CA CYS A 106 1.90 -8.96 6.69
C CYS A 106 1.81 -10.39 6.15
N PRO A 107 1.53 -11.37 7.02
CA PRO A 107 1.41 -12.76 6.61
C PRO A 107 0.25 -12.99 5.62
N ASP A 108 -0.87 -12.30 5.81
CA ASP A 108 -2.10 -12.48 5.04
C ASP A 108 -1.95 -12.26 3.53
N VAL A 109 -1.07 -11.36 3.08
CA VAL A 109 -0.82 -11.19 1.63
C VAL A 109 -0.25 -12.45 0.96
N VAL A 110 0.27 -13.38 1.74
CA VAL A 110 0.64 -14.72 1.30
C VAL A 110 -0.42 -15.73 1.72
N ASP A 111 -0.69 -15.84 3.02
CA ASP A 111 -1.51 -16.93 3.58
C ASP A 111 -2.96 -16.91 3.07
N GLN A 112 -3.48 -15.72 2.74
CA GLN A 112 -4.83 -15.51 2.18
C GLN A 112 -4.82 -14.93 0.76
N GLY A 113 -3.65 -14.51 0.27
CA GLY A 113 -3.50 -13.87 -1.04
C GLY A 113 -2.78 -14.77 -2.03
N THR A 114 -1.47 -14.56 -2.15
CA THR A 114 -0.64 -15.16 -3.20
C THR A 114 -0.28 -16.63 -2.99
N GLU A 115 -0.66 -17.21 -1.85
CA GLU A 115 -0.44 -18.59 -1.40
C GLU A 115 1.05 -18.96 -1.13
N THR A 116 2.00 -18.32 -1.81
CA THR A 116 3.44 -18.56 -1.61
C THR A 116 4.25 -17.26 -1.66
N VAL A 117 5.37 -17.23 -0.93
CA VAL A 117 6.29 -16.09 -0.93
C VAL A 117 6.92 -15.88 -2.32
N GLU A 118 7.12 -16.95 -3.09
CA GLU A 118 7.60 -16.92 -4.47
C GLU A 118 6.58 -16.27 -5.41
N ALA A 119 5.29 -16.59 -5.25
CA ALA A 119 4.22 -15.94 -6.00
C ALA A 119 4.13 -14.45 -5.67
N LEU A 120 4.21 -14.07 -4.38
CA LEU A 120 4.30 -12.68 -3.96
C LEU A 120 5.47 -11.95 -4.61
N ALA A 121 6.66 -12.56 -4.62
CA ALA A 121 7.84 -11.98 -5.28
C ALA A 121 7.62 -11.78 -6.78
N GLY A 122 7.01 -12.76 -7.45
CA GLY A 122 6.66 -12.71 -8.87
C GLY A 122 5.64 -11.60 -9.18
N GLU A 123 4.61 -11.48 -8.33
CA GLU A 123 3.59 -10.45 -8.46
C GLU A 123 4.17 -9.05 -8.29
N MET A 124 4.86 -8.78 -7.18
CA MET A 124 5.48 -7.47 -6.94
C MET A 124 6.47 -7.10 -8.06
N LYS A 125 7.23 -8.08 -8.56
CA LYS A 125 8.14 -7.88 -9.70
C LYS A 125 7.40 -7.51 -10.98
N LYS A 126 6.25 -8.13 -11.25
CA LYS A 126 5.43 -7.89 -12.45
C LYS A 126 4.71 -6.55 -12.38
N THR A 127 4.10 -6.25 -11.24
CA THR A 127 3.20 -5.10 -11.07
C THR A 127 3.95 -3.83 -10.64
N LYS A 128 5.15 -4.00 -10.05
CA LYS A 128 5.88 -2.94 -9.33
C LYS A 128 5.04 -2.33 -8.22
N ARG A 129 4.24 -3.16 -7.55
CA ARG A 129 3.39 -2.74 -6.45
C ARG A 129 3.76 -3.46 -5.17
N LEU A 130 3.67 -2.73 -4.07
CA LEU A 130 3.72 -3.25 -2.72
C LEU A 130 2.31 -3.11 -2.15
N TYR A 131 1.70 -4.23 -1.81
CA TYR A 131 0.38 -4.30 -1.20
C TYR A 131 0.50 -4.91 0.19
N PHE A 132 -0.26 -4.34 1.13
CA PHE A 132 -0.49 -4.90 2.46
C PHE A 132 -1.98 -4.92 2.71
N TRP A 133 -2.45 -6.01 3.32
CA TRP A 133 -3.79 -6.18 3.84
C TRP A 133 -3.72 -7.11 5.04
N TRP A 134 -4.28 -6.68 6.16
CA TRP A 134 -4.33 -7.47 7.40
C TRP A 134 -5.80 -7.75 7.72
N ASP A 135 -6.16 -9.03 7.80
CA ASP A 135 -7.53 -9.49 8.15
C ASP A 135 -7.61 -9.97 9.60
#